data_AF-U1N2H3-F1
#
_entry.id   AF-U1N2H3-F1
#
_cell.length_a   1.000
_cell.length_b   1.000
_cell.length_c   1.000
_cell.angle_alpha   90.00
_cell.angle_beta   90.00
_cell.angle_gamma   90.00
#
_symmetry.space_group_name_H-M   'P 1'
#
loop_
_entity.id
_entity.type
_entity.pdbx_description
1 polymer ?
#
loop_
_entity_poly.entity_id
_entity_poly.type
_entity_poly.pdbx_seq_one_letter_code
_entity_poly.pdbx_strand_id
1 'polypeptide(L)' 'MDLLILMQDRALPLLLLALFLILNVVFVIGIWKRRRHFSKGFLVFASSLAFLLMTSSVILIMFTMFIGYNQ' A
#
# COMPACT_ATOMS: atom_id res chain seq x y z
N MET A 1 -12.39 12.99 19.89
CA MET A 1 -12.55 11.61 19.40
C MET A 1 -11.19 10.96 19.49
N ASP A 2 -11.01 9.92 20.32
CA ASP A 2 -9.72 9.22 20.42
C ASP A 2 -9.33 8.61 19.06
N LEU A 3 -8.07 8.78 18.66
CA LEU A 3 -7.53 8.22 17.42
C LEU A 3 -7.74 6.70 17.33
N LEU A 4 -7.71 6.02 18.49
CA LEU A 4 -7.99 4.59 18.61
C LEU A 4 -9.44 4.23 18.23
N ILE A 5 -10.42 5.07 18.60
CA ILE A 5 -11.82 4.85 18.26
C ILE A 5 -12.05 5.10 16.76
N LEU A 6 -11.42 6.15 16.21
CA LEU A 6 -11.47 6.45 14.78
C LEU A 6 -10.83 5.34 13.93
N MET A 7 -9.72 4.76 14.41
CA MET A 7 -9.09 3.59 13.81
C MET A 7 -9.97 2.34 13.89
N GLN A 8 -10.74 2.18 14.96
CA GLN A 8 -11.65 1.05 15.15
C GLN A 8 -12.86 1.14 14.21
N ASP A 9 -13.48 2.32 14.09
CA ASP A 9 -14.59 2.55 13.15
C ASP A 9 -14.13 2.40 11.68
N ARG A 10 -12.88 2.76 11.38
CA ARG A 10 -12.28 2.67 10.04
C ARG A 10 -11.35 1.46 9.88
N ALA A 11 -11.47 0.46 10.76
CA ALA A 11 -10.54 -0.68 10.79
C ALA A 11 -10.57 -1.49 9.50
N LEU A 12 -11.75 -1.66 8.89
CA LEU A 12 -11.94 -2.45 7.68
C LEU A 12 -11.22 -1.86 6.45
N PRO A 13 -11.44 -0.58 6.07
CA PRO A 13 -10.68 0.03 4.97
C PRO A 13 -9.19 0.15 5.26
N LEU A 14 -8.80 0.41 6.51
CA LEU A 14 -7.39 0.45 6.92
C LEU A 14 -6.72 -0.91 6.79
N LEU A 15 -7.38 -1.99 7.20
CA LEU A 15 -6.91 -3.37 7.03
C LEU A 15 -6.76 -3.74 5.56
N LEU A 16 -7.71 -3.35 4.71
CA LEU A 16 -7.65 -3.60 3.27
C LEU A 16 -6.44 -2.90 2.65
N LEU A 17 -6.23 -1.62 2.99
CA LEU A 17 -5.10 -0.83 2.49
C LEU A 17 -3.76 -1.35 3.03
N ALA A 18 -3.72 -1.80 4.29
CA ALA A 18 -2.54 -2.41 4.89
C ALA A 18 -2.20 -3.75 4.22
N LEU A 19 -3.19 -4.61 3.98
CA LEU A 19 -3.01 -5.87 3.26
C LEU A 19 -2.48 -5.62 1.84
N PHE A 20 -3.04 -4.63 1.14
CA PHE A 20 -2.61 -4.26 -0.20
C PHE A 20 -1.15 -3.77 -0.21
N LEU A 21 -0.75 -3.02 0.82
CA LEU A 21 0.62 -2.55 0.99
C LEU A 21 1.58 -3.72 1.23
N ILE A 22 1.21 -4.66 2.11
CA ILE A 22 1.99 -5.88 2.38
C ILE A 22 2.15 -6.72 1.11
N LEU A 23 1.08 -6.91 0.33
CA LEU A 23 1.15 -7.64 -0.94
C LEU A 23 2.10 -6.99 -1.94
N ASN A 24 2.10 -5.65 -2.03
CA ASN A 24 3.07 -4.92 -2.86
C ASN A 24 4.51 -5.11 -2.38
N VAL A 25 4.77 -5.09 -1.07
CA VAL A 25 6.11 -5.36 -0.52
C VAL A 25 6.57 -6.77 -0.90
N VAL A 26 5.71 -7.78 -0.67
CA VAL A 26 6.02 -9.18 -0.99
C VAL A 26 6.25 -9.36 -2.49
N PHE A 27 5.48 -8.70 -3.33
CA PHE A 27 5.65 -8.72 -4.78
C PHE A 27 7.01 -8.16 -5.21
N VAL A 28 7.40 -7.00 -4.67
CA VAL A 28 8.73 -6.40 -4.95
C VAL A 28 9.86 -7.32 -4.48
N ILE A 29 9.76 -7.88 -3.27
CA ILE A 29 10.75 -8.83 -2.74
C ILE A 29 10.83 -10.08 -3.62
N GLY A 30 9.70 -10.62 -4.06
CA GLY A 30 9.63 -11.80 -4.93
C GLY A 30 10.30 -11.57 -6.28
N ILE A 31 10.02 -10.44 -6.92
CA ILE A 31 10.65 -10.02 -8.17
C ILE A 31 12.16 -9.81 -7.97
N TRP A 32 12.55 -9.14 -6.88
CA TRP A 32 13.95 -8.87 -6.59
C TRP A 32 14.74 -10.15 -6.32
N LYS A 33 14.15 -11.14 -5.63
CA LYS A 33 14.75 -12.45 -5.39
C LYS A 33 14.99 -13.22 -6.70
N ARG A 34 14.11 -13.06 -7.69
CA ARG A 34 14.24 -13.66 -9.03
C ARG A 34 14.80 -12.69 -10.07
N ARG A 35 15.46 -11.59 -9.68
CA ARG A 35 15.96 -10.54 -10.59
C ARG A 35 16.83 -11.03 -11.75
N ARG A 36 17.48 -12.19 -11.62
CA ARG A 36 18.29 -12.79 -12.70
C ARG A 36 17.46 -13.41 -13.82
N HIS A 37 16.22 -13.80 -13.55
CA HIS A 37 15.30 -14.39 -14.54
C HIS A 37 14.44 -13.33 -15.27
N PHE A 38 14.44 -12.08 -14.79
CA PHE A 38 13.62 -11.01 -15.34
C PHE A 38 14.47 -9.96 -16.05
N SER A 39 13.93 -9.40 -17.14
CA SER A 39 14.57 -8.29 -17.85
C SER A 39 14.71 -7.07 -16.94
N LYS A 40 15.81 -6.33 -17.07
CA LYS A 40 16.06 -5.09 -16.32
C LYS A 40 14.92 -4.07 -16.51
N GLY A 41 14.34 -3.99 -17.71
CA GLY A 41 13.19 -3.13 -17.99
C GLY A 41 11.94 -3.53 -17.22
N PHE A 42 11.66 -4.83 -17.15
CA PHE A 42 10.53 -5.36 -16.37
C PHE A 42 10.70 -5.10 -14.86
N LEU A 43 11.93 -5.26 -14.35
CA LEU A 43 12.27 -4.96 -12.96
C LEU A 43 12.01 -3.49 -12.61
N VAL A 44 12.43 -2.57 -13.47
CA VAL A 44 12.22 -1.13 -13.27
C VAL A 44 10.74 -0.78 -13.34
N PHE A 45 10.02 -1.30 -14.35
CA PHE A 45 8.59 -1.07 -14.50
C PHE A 45 7.79 -1.59 -13.30
N ALA A 46 8.03 -2.83 -12.89
CA ALA A 46 7.33 -3.44 -11.75
C ALA A 46 7.65 -2.73 -10.43
N SER A 47 8.90 -2.30 -10.23
CA SER A 47 9.29 -1.54 -9.03
C SER A 47 8.65 -0.15 -9.01
N SER A 48 8.62 0.53 -10.16
CA SER A 48 7.97 1.85 -10.29
C SER A 48 6.46 1.76 -10.08
N LEU A 49 5.82 0.71 -10.60
CA LEU A 49 4.39 0.46 -10.41
C LEU A 49 4.08 0.16 -8.95
N ALA A 50 4.87 -0.71 -8.30
CA ALA A 50 4.72 -1.01 -6.88
C ALA A 50 4.93 0.23 -6.00
N PHE A 51 5.87 1.11 -6.35
CA PHE A 51 6.09 2.36 -5.64
C PHE A 51 4.89 3.32 -5.78
N LEU A 52 4.34 3.45 -7.00
CA LEU A 52 3.11 4.21 -7.24
C LEU A 52 1.93 3.67 -6.42
N LEU A 53 1.76 2.34 -6.39
CA LEU A 53 0.70 1.67 -5.64
C LEU A 53 0.87 1.81 -4.12
N MET A 54 2.09 1.74 -3.60
CA MET A 54 2.36 2.03 -2.19
C MET A 54 2.04 3.47 -1.85
N THR A 55 2.47 4.41 -2.70
CA THR A 55 2.25 5.85 -2.49
C THR A 55 0.76 6.17 -2.50
N SER A 56 0.00 5.63 -3.46
CA SER A 56 -1.45 5.82 -3.50
C SER A 56 -2.15 5.19 -2.29
N SER A 57 -1.74 4.00 -1.86
CA SER A 57 -2.27 3.39 -0.62
C SER A 57 -2.01 4.26 0.62
N VAL A 58 -0.82 4.84 0.76
CA VAL A 58 -0.51 5.74 1.89
C VAL A 58 -1.37 6.99 1.84
N ILE A 59 -1.55 7.58 0.65
CA ILE A 59 -2.44 8.75 0.45
C ILE A 59 -3.87 8.38 0.82
N LEU A 60 -4.36 7.21 0.41
CA LEU A 60 -5.68 6.70 0.75
C LEU A 60 -5.85 6.46 2.25
N ILE A 61 -4.83 5.93 2.94
CA ILE A 61 -4.84 5.74 4.40
C ILE A 61 -4.94 7.09 5.11
N MET A 62 -4.10 8.04 4.70
CA MET A 62 -4.10 9.42 5.23
C MET A 62 -5.47 10.08 4.98
N PHE A 63 -5.99 10.00 3.76
CA PHE A 63 -7.31 10.51 3.43
C PHE A 63 -8.40 9.85 4.28
N THR A 64 -8.36 8.52 4.42
CA THR A 64 -9.31 7.76 5.22
C THR A 64 -9.22 8.09 6.70
N MET A 65 -8.06 8.48 7.23
CA MET A 65 -7.93 8.94 8.62
C MET A 65 -8.38 10.39 8.81
N PHE A 66 -7.92 11.31 7.97
CA PHE A 66 -8.08 12.75 8.18
C PHE A 66 -9.33 13.36 7.54
N ILE A 67 -9.76 12.84 6.39
CA ILE A 67 -10.86 13.41 5.58
C ILE A 67 -12.06 12.48 5.55
N GLY A 68 -11.84 11.17 5.69
CA GLY A 68 -12.76 10.09 5.37
C GLY A 68 -14.13 10.14 6.02
N TYR A 69 -14.36 10.95 7.06
CA TYR A 69 -15.71 11.36 7.49
C TYR A 69 -15.54 12.59 8.40
N ASN A 70 -15.61 13.78 7.83
CA ASN A 70 -16.06 14.98 8.55
C ASN A 70 -17.57 15.07 8.34
N GLN A 71 -18.31 14.20 9.04
CA GLN A 71 -19.72 14.40 9.36
C GLN A 71 -19.84 14.56 10.86
#